data_AF-A0A925Q1D6-F1
#
_entry.id   AF-A0A925Q1D6-F1
#
_cell.length_a   1.000
_cell.length_b   1.000
_cell.length_c   1.000
_cell.angle_alpha   90.00
_cell.angle_beta   90.00
_cell.angle_gamma   90.00
#
_symmetry.space_group_name_H-M   'P 1'
#
loop_
_entity.id
_entity.type
_entity.pdbx_description
1 polymer ?
#
loop_
_entity_poly.entity_id
_entity_poly.type
_entity_poly.pdbx_seq_one_letter_code
_entity_poly.pdbx_strand_id
1 'polypeptide(L)'
;MVNIRFVVIATACIAVGGCWQKEVGRTYYPSGKVKSEATVRNNALEGHAVMFYENGNKMSEADYKAGVLHGTSVAYYENGKKKAEAGYKDGVLHGTSTSWNEQGLVQNTARFEDGRLAR
;
A
#
# COMPACT_ATOMS: atom_id res chain seq x y z
N MET A 1 -6.81 -0.41 -22.58
CA MET A 1 -5.66 -1.29 -22.29
C MET A 1 -4.87 -0.67 -21.15
N VAL A 2 -4.83 -1.29 -19.98
CA VAL A 2 -3.95 -0.84 -18.89
C VAL A 2 -2.56 -1.45 -19.17
N ASN A 3 -1.58 -0.60 -19.44
CA ASN A 3 -0.23 -1.02 -19.80
C ASN A 3 0.51 -1.42 -18.51
N ILE A 4 0.54 -2.71 -18.18
CA ILE A 4 1.23 -3.24 -17.01
C ILE A 4 2.63 -3.67 -17.47
N ARG A 5 3.68 -3.02 -16.95
CA ARG A 5 5.06 -3.46 -17.18
C ARG A 5 5.59 -4.09 -15.90
N PHE A 6 5.84 -5.40 -15.95
CA PHE A 6 6.54 -6.12 -14.90
C PHE A 6 8.03 -5.78 -14.97
N VAL A 7 8.59 -5.27 -13.87
CA VAL A 7 10.04 -5.15 -13.71
C VAL A 7 10.46 -6.30 -12.83
N VAL A 8 11.04 -7.34 -13.45
CA VAL A 8 11.63 -8.47 -12.72
C VAL A 8 12.96 -7.97 -12.14
N ILE A 9 12.97 -7.66 -10.84
CA ILE A 9 14.21 -7.38 -10.12
C ILE A 9 14.83 -8.74 -9.78
N ALA A 10 15.65 -9.26 -10.69
CA ALA A 10 16.49 -10.42 -10.45
C ALA A 10 17.57 -10.03 -9.42
N THR A 11 17.27 -10.23 -8.14
CA THR A 11 18.28 -10.17 -7.08
C THR A 11 19.15 -11.41 -7.23
N ALA A 12 20.46 -11.20 -7.44
CA ALA A 12 21.45 -12.24 -7.56
C ALA A 12 21.52 -13.05 -6.25
N CYS A 13 21.03 -14.29 -6.27
CA CYS A 13 21.31 -15.28 -5.23
C CYS A 13 22.12 -16.42 -5.85
N ILE A 14 23.43 -16.37 -5.62
CA ILE A 14 24.34 -17.49 -5.87
C ILE A 14 24.14 -18.50 -4.72
N ALA A 15 23.87 -19.74 -5.12
CA ALA A 15 24.01 -20.99 -4.38
C ALA A 15 23.10 -21.27 -3.16
N VAL A 16 22.41 -22.41 -3.27
CA VAL A 16 21.73 -23.22 -2.24
C VAL A 16 20.42 -22.67 -1.65
N GLY A 17 19.30 -23.09 -2.27
CA GLY A 17 17.99 -23.15 -1.60
C GLY A 17 17.02 -22.01 -1.92
N GLY A 18 16.22 -22.19 -2.99
CA GLY A 18 14.99 -21.41 -3.24
C GLY A 18 15.21 -19.95 -3.67
N CYS A 19 15.29 -19.70 -4.97
CA CYS A 19 15.24 -18.35 -5.52
C CYS A 19 13.81 -17.82 -5.40
N TRP A 20 13.54 -16.97 -4.41
CA TRP A 20 12.23 -16.34 -4.25
C TRP A 20 12.11 -15.16 -5.22
N GLN A 21 11.49 -15.38 -6.39
CA GLN A 21 11.23 -14.32 -7.37
C GLN A 21 10.24 -13.31 -6.76
N LYS A 22 10.72 -12.11 -6.42
CA LYS A 22 9.86 -10.97 -6.09
C LYS A 22 9.69 -10.12 -7.35
N GLU A 23 8.45 -9.89 -7.76
CA GLU A 23 8.13 -9.10 -8.95
C GLU A 23 7.52 -7.78 -8.52
N VAL A 24 8.03 -6.66 -9.04
CA VAL A 24 7.41 -5.35 -8.81
C VAL A 24 6.49 -5.05 -9.98
N GLY A 25 5.19 -5.04 -9.71
CA GLY A 25 4.16 -4.66 -10.66
C GLY A 25 3.96 -3.15 -10.64
N ARG A 26 4.13 -2.51 -11.80
CA ARG A 26 3.81 -1.09 -11.99
C ARG A 26 2.68 -0.93 -12.99
N THR A 27 1.72 -0.09 -12.64
CA THR A 27 0.69 0.39 -13.58
C THR A 27 0.90 1.86 -13.87
N TYR A 28 0.47 2.30 -15.04
CA TYR A 28 0.71 3.66 -15.53
C TYR A 28 -0.60 4.31 -15.97
N TYR A 29 -0.67 5.62 -15.82
CA TYR A 29 -1.67 6.46 -16.45
C TYR A 29 -1.49 6.51 -17.97
N PRO A 30 -2.52 6.92 -18.75
CA PRO A 30 -2.36 7.16 -20.18
C PRO A 30 -1.23 8.15 -20.52
N SER A 31 -0.95 9.08 -19.60
CA SER A 31 0.17 10.03 -19.68
C SER A 31 1.56 9.40 -19.49
N GLY A 32 1.65 8.12 -19.13
CA GLY A 32 2.90 7.40 -18.87
C GLY A 32 3.45 7.58 -17.44
N LYS A 33 2.79 8.36 -16.59
CA LYS A 33 3.15 8.49 -15.17
C LYS A 33 2.76 7.24 -14.39
N VAL A 34 3.53 6.88 -13.38
CA VAL A 34 3.22 5.74 -12.50
C VAL A 34 1.92 6.00 -11.75
N LYS A 35 1.00 5.04 -11.80
CA LYS A 35 -0.29 5.05 -11.12
C LYS A 35 -0.28 4.20 -9.86
N SER A 36 0.36 3.05 -9.91
CA SER A 36 0.54 2.19 -8.74
C SER A 36 1.80 1.35 -8.88
N GLU A 37 2.39 1.04 -7.74
CA GLU A 37 3.52 0.13 -7.58
C GLU A 37 3.22 -0.83 -6.45
N ALA A 38 3.37 -2.14 -6.68
CA ALA A 38 3.24 -3.13 -5.64
C ALA A 38 4.14 -4.33 -5.90
N THR A 39 4.62 -4.97 -4.83
CA THR A 39 5.39 -6.21 -4.94
C THR A 39 4.44 -7.40 -4.90
N VAL A 40 4.65 -8.35 -5.81
CA VAL A 40 3.91 -9.60 -5.93
C VAL A 40 4.86 -10.76 -5.67
N ARG A 41 4.41 -11.72 -4.87
CA ARG A 41 5.09 -13.00 -4.63
C ARG A 41 4.06 -14.13 -4.75
N ASN A 42 4.36 -15.15 -5.56
CA ASN A 42 3.48 -16.30 -5.77
C ASN A 42 2.03 -15.91 -6.14
N ASN A 43 1.87 -14.95 -7.06
CA ASN A 43 0.56 -14.44 -7.50
C ASN A 43 -0.27 -13.72 -6.40
N ALA A 44 0.37 -13.28 -5.32
CA ALA A 44 -0.25 -12.51 -4.23
C ALA A 44 0.55 -11.25 -3.90
N LEU A 45 -0.13 -10.17 -3.47
CA LEU A 45 0.54 -8.95 -3.01
C LEU A 45 1.36 -9.24 -1.75
N GLU A 46 2.60 -8.78 -1.73
CA GLU A 46 3.54 -9.03 -0.64
C GLU A 46 4.44 -7.82 -0.41
N GLY A 47 4.35 -7.23 0.77
CA GLY A 47 5.10 -6.04 1.16
C GLY A 47 4.33 -4.75 0.86
N HIS A 48 5.09 -3.70 0.56
CA HIS A 48 4.57 -2.35 0.43
C HIS A 48 3.94 -2.11 -0.96
N ALA A 49 2.75 -1.55 -0.98
CA ALA A 49 2.05 -1.11 -2.19
C ALA A 49 1.74 0.39 -2.09
N VAL A 50 1.98 1.12 -3.17
CA VAL A 50 1.76 2.57 -3.24
C VAL A 50 0.94 2.90 -4.48
N MET A 51 -0.02 3.80 -4.33
CA MET A 51 -0.75 4.41 -5.41
C MET A 51 -0.40 5.89 -5.47
N PHE A 52 -0.35 6.44 -6.68
CA PHE A 52 -0.01 7.82 -6.94
C PHE A 52 -1.15 8.50 -7.69
N TYR A 53 -1.36 9.78 -7.40
CA TYR A 53 -2.13 10.67 -8.23
C TYR A 53 -1.37 11.01 -9.52
N GLU A 54 -2.08 11.48 -10.54
CA GLU A 54 -1.44 11.89 -11.80
C GLU A 54 -0.52 13.11 -11.65
N ASN A 55 -0.66 13.86 -10.55
CA ASN A 55 0.28 14.92 -10.18
C ASN A 55 1.62 14.39 -9.62
N GLY A 56 1.72 13.09 -9.34
CA GLY A 56 2.91 12.43 -8.77
C GLY A 56 2.90 12.29 -7.25
N ASN A 57 1.94 12.91 -6.56
CA ASN A 57 1.79 12.76 -5.12
C ASN A 57 1.23 11.38 -4.77
N LYS A 58 1.58 10.87 -3.59
CA LYS A 58 0.99 9.64 -3.08
C LYS A 58 -0.51 9.83 -2.90
N MET A 59 -1.27 8.85 -3.37
CA MET A 59 -2.72 8.74 -3.15
C MET A 59 -3.01 7.84 -1.96
N SER A 60 -2.33 6.70 -1.90
CA SER A 60 -2.40 5.79 -0.76
C SER A 60 -1.16 4.92 -0.72
N GLU A 61 -0.87 4.39 0.44
CA GLU A 61 0.11 3.33 0.61
C GLU A 61 -0.37 2.35 1.67
N ALA A 62 -0.08 1.07 1.47
CA ALA A 62 -0.42 0.05 2.43
C ALA A 62 0.48 -1.17 2.32
N ASP A 63 0.59 -1.88 3.44
CA ASP A 63 1.36 -3.11 3.53
C ASP A 63 0.46 -4.34 3.38
N TYR A 64 0.93 -5.31 2.59
CA TYR A 64 0.25 -6.56 2.31
C TYR A 64 1.13 -7.75 2.70
N LYS A 65 0.49 -8.83 3.15
CA LYS A 65 1.14 -10.11 3.43
C LYS A 65 0.28 -11.22 2.85
N ALA A 66 0.83 -12.01 1.93
CA ALA A 66 0.11 -13.06 1.22
C ALA A 66 -1.23 -12.62 0.61
N GLY A 67 -1.29 -11.41 0.06
CA GLY A 67 -2.49 -10.83 -0.56
C GLY A 67 -3.45 -10.14 0.42
N VAL A 68 -3.15 -10.16 1.72
CA VAL A 68 -4.02 -9.60 2.77
C VAL A 68 -3.39 -8.34 3.37
N LEU A 69 -4.20 -7.31 3.60
CA LEU A 69 -3.77 -6.06 4.22
C LEU A 69 -3.22 -6.34 5.63
N HIS A 70 -1.97 -6.01 5.88
CA HIS A 70 -1.29 -6.31 7.14
C HIS A 70 -0.19 -5.26 7.40
N GLY A 71 -0.38 -4.44 8.43
CA GLY A 71 0.47 -3.29 8.74
C GLY A 71 -0.32 -1.98 8.69
N THR A 72 0.32 -0.89 8.30
CA THR A 72 -0.32 0.42 8.25
C THR A 72 -0.82 0.71 6.84
N SER A 73 -2.02 1.26 6.75
CA SER A 73 -2.61 1.82 5.54
C SER A 73 -2.76 3.32 5.72
N VAL A 74 -2.23 4.10 4.78
CA VAL A 74 -2.31 5.56 4.77
C VAL A 74 -2.95 6.01 3.47
N ALA A 75 -3.94 6.89 3.57
CA ALA A 75 -4.50 7.61 2.45
C ALA A 75 -4.08 9.08 2.54
N TYR A 76 -3.86 9.68 1.38
CA TYR A 76 -3.40 11.06 1.24
C TYR A 76 -4.39 11.86 0.39
N TYR A 77 -4.42 13.18 0.61
CA TYR A 77 -5.07 14.12 -0.29
C TYR A 77 -4.15 14.44 -1.47
N GLU A 78 -4.71 15.00 -2.55
CA GLU A 78 -3.93 15.43 -3.71
C GLU A 78 -2.83 16.45 -3.38
N ASN A 79 -3.00 17.20 -2.28
CA ASN A 79 -2.01 18.14 -1.76
C ASN A 79 -0.86 17.47 -0.96
N GLY A 80 -0.86 16.14 -0.86
CA GLY A 80 0.15 15.35 -0.15
C GLY A 80 -0.05 15.23 1.36
N LYS A 81 -1.05 15.90 1.95
CA LYS A 81 -1.36 15.74 3.38
C LYS A 81 -2.07 14.43 3.64
N LYS A 82 -1.89 13.87 4.84
CA LYS A 82 -2.61 12.68 5.28
C LYS A 82 -4.11 12.96 5.31
N LYS A 83 -4.88 12.00 4.81
CA LYS A 83 -6.34 11.96 4.82
C LYS A 83 -6.84 10.96 5.85
N ALA A 84 -6.23 9.78 5.89
CA ALA A 84 -6.53 8.76 6.86
C ALA A 84 -5.32 7.86 7.09
N GLU A 85 -5.22 7.28 8.28
CA GLU A 85 -4.21 6.30 8.65
C GLU A 85 -4.87 5.28 9.55
N ALA A 86 -4.66 4.00 9.27
CA ALA A 86 -5.24 2.89 10.02
C ALA A 86 -4.31 1.69 10.01
N GLY A 87 -4.20 1.02 11.17
CA GLY A 87 -3.52 -0.26 11.28
C GLY A 87 -4.44 -1.43 10.92
N TYR A 88 -3.89 -2.45 10.30
CA TYR A 88 -4.58 -3.68 9.93
C TYR A 88 -3.75 -4.90 10.34
N LYS A 89 -4.42 -5.92 10.84
CA LYS A 89 -3.85 -7.22 11.14
C LYS A 89 -4.69 -8.29 10.45
N ASP A 90 -4.08 -8.98 9.50
CA ASP A 90 -4.71 -10.07 8.73
C ASP A 90 -6.04 -9.64 8.07
N GLY A 91 -6.05 -8.42 7.52
CA GLY A 91 -7.21 -7.82 6.85
C GLY A 91 -8.21 -7.14 7.78
N VAL A 92 -8.00 -7.25 9.09
CA VAL A 92 -8.90 -6.72 10.11
C VAL A 92 -8.32 -5.44 10.70
N LEU A 93 -9.15 -4.40 10.81
CA LEU A 93 -8.76 -3.12 11.41
C LEU A 93 -8.30 -3.34 12.86
N HIS A 94 -7.06 -2.93 13.16
CA HIS A 94 -6.42 -3.15 14.45
C HIS A 94 -5.48 -2.00 14.80
N GLY A 95 -5.59 -1.47 16.02
CA GLY A 95 -4.86 -0.30 16.47
C GLY A 95 -5.63 1.00 16.26
N THR A 96 -4.91 2.12 16.19
CA THR A 96 -5.51 3.44 16.07
C THR A 96 -5.80 3.76 14.60
N SER A 97 -7.02 4.20 14.33
CA SER A 97 -7.44 4.80 13.08
C SER A 97 -7.62 6.30 13.29
N THR A 98 -7.00 7.11 12.45
CA THR A 98 -7.10 8.57 12.50
C THR A 98 -7.46 9.09 11.11
N SER A 99 -8.38 10.06 11.05
CA SER A 99 -8.67 10.81 9.84
C SER A 99 -8.38 12.30 10.05
N TRP A 100 -7.91 12.94 9.00
CA TRP A 100 -7.61 14.37 8.96
C TRP A 100 -8.38 15.03 7.82
N ASN A 101 -8.63 16.32 7.94
CA ASN A 101 -9.15 17.14 6.85
C ASN A 101 -8.02 17.64 5.93
N GLU A 102 -8.37 18.35 4.86
CA GLU A 102 -7.40 18.93 3.91
C GLU A 102 -6.47 19.98 4.53
N GLN A 103 -6.82 20.54 5.69
CA GLN A 103 -5.96 21.45 6.43
C GLN A 103 -4.91 20.70 7.27
N GLY A 104 -5.09 19.39 7.49
CA GLY A 104 -4.27 18.56 8.36
C GLY A 104 -4.76 18.50 9.80
N LEU A 105 -5.98 18.98 10.07
CA LEU A 105 -6.61 18.90 11.39
C LEU A 105 -7.27 17.54 11.55
N VAL A 106 -7.04 16.90 12.69
CA VAL A 106 -7.69 15.63 13.05
C VAL A 106 -9.20 15.84 13.11
N GLN A 107 -9.93 15.02 12.36
CA GLN A 107 -11.40 14.99 12.42
C GLN A 107 -11.91 13.88 13.32
N ASN A 108 -11.24 12.72 13.29
CA ASN A 108 -11.65 11.58 14.08
C ASN A 108 -10.43 10.74 14.45
N THR A 109 -10.43 10.21 15.66
CA THR A 109 -9.50 9.18 16.12
C THR A 109 -10.29 8.12 16.87
N ALA A 110 -10.14 6.88 16.45
CA ALA A 110 -10.78 5.73 17.07
C ALA A 110 -9.81 4.57 17.16
N ARG A 111 -9.86 3.83 18.26
CA ARG A 111 -9.05 2.62 18.46
C ARG A 111 -9.88 1.39 18.15
N PHE A 112 -9.29 0.44 17.42
CA PHE A 112 -9.94 -0.81 17.05
C PHE A 112 -9.13 -2.00 17.54
N GLU A 113 -9.82 -3.01 18.04
CA GLU A 113 -9.24 -4.31 18.38
C GLU A 113 -10.10 -5.38 17.69
N ASP A 114 -9.46 -6.17 16.83
CA ASP A 114 -10.08 -7.20 16.00
C ASP A 114 -11.34 -6.73 15.27
N GLY A 115 -11.24 -5.53 14.67
CA GLY A 115 -12.28 -4.93 13.86
C GLY A 115 -13.39 -4.25 14.65
N ARG A 116 -13.32 -4.26 15.99
CA ARG A 116 -14.31 -3.64 16.88
C ARG A 116 -13.74 -2.39 17.52
N LEU A 117 -14.58 -1.38 17.69
CA LEU A 117 -14.21 -0.18 18.45
C LEU A 117 -13.82 -0.60 19.87
N ALA A 118 -12.55 -0.38 20.23
CA ALA A 118 -12.07 -0.58 21.58
C ALA A 118 -12.74 0.46 22.48
N ARG A 119 -13.41 0.00 23.53
CA ARG A 119 -14.05 0.85 24.54
C ARG A 119 -13.12 1.13 25.71
#